data_AF-A0A381WAG4-F1
#
_entry.id   AF-A0A381WAG4-F1
#
_cell.length_a   1.000
_cell.length_b   1.000
_cell.length_c   1.000
_cell.angle_alpha   90.00
_cell.angle_beta   90.00
_cell.angle_gamma   90.00
#
_symmetry.space_group_name_H-M   'P 1'
#
loop_
_entity.id
_entity.type
_entity.pdbx_description
1 polymer ?
#
loop_
_entity_poly.entity_id
_entity_poly.type
_entity_poly.pdbx_seq_one_letter_code
_entity_poly.pdbx_strand_id
1 'polypeptide(L)' 'MSKSLNLIKDPIGPLLRKIAIPASVGTLFQTLFNVVDTYFAGRISPEALSALAKSFPIYFIIIA' A
#
# COMPACT_ATOMS: atom_id res chain seq x y z
N MET A 1 5.15 -30.05 -4.39
CA MET A 1 6.40 -29.28 -4.15
C MET A 1 6.29 -27.97 -4.91
N SER A 2 6.12 -26.83 -4.24
CA SER A 2 6.04 -25.52 -4.92
C SER A 2 7.38 -25.22 -5.58
N LYS A 3 7.40 -25.00 -6.90
CA LYS A 3 8.63 -24.70 -7.65
C LYS A 3 9.05 -23.26 -7.30
N SER A 4 10.23 -23.08 -6.69
CA SER A 4 10.75 -21.75 -6.35
C SER A 4 11.03 -20.93 -7.60
N LEU A 5 10.67 -19.64 -7.59
CA LEU A 5 10.96 -18.71 -8.69
C LEU A 5 12.46 -18.43 -8.78
N ASN A 6 13.04 -18.56 -9.97
CA ASN A 6 14.41 -18.14 -10.21
C ASN A 6 14.43 -16.80 -10.94
N LEU A 7 14.67 -15.74 -10.17
CA LEU A 7 14.60 -14.36 -10.64
C LEU A 7 15.64 -14.00 -11.72
N ILE A 8 16.66 -14.83 -11.90
CA ILE A 8 17.79 -14.58 -12.82
C ILE A 8 17.70 -15.45 -14.07
N LYS A 9 17.05 -16.63 -13.97
CA LYS A 9 17.03 -17.64 -15.05
C LYS A 9 15.66 -17.80 -15.72
N ASP A 10 14.57 -17.51 -15.02
CA ASP A 10 13.23 -17.69 -15.59
C ASP A 10 12.89 -16.55 -16.59
N PRO A 11 12.01 -16.77 -17.58
CA PRO A 11 11.63 -15.72 -18.53
C PRO A 11 10.98 -14.50 -17.87
N ILE A 12 11.34 -13.30 -18.34
CA ILE A 12 10.95 -12.01 -17.74
C ILE A 12 9.43 -11.81 -17.68
N GLY A 13 8.69 -12.11 -18.75
CA GLY A 13 7.23 -11.87 -18.80
C GLY A 13 6.45 -12.60 -17.70
N PRO A 14 6.60 -13.93 -17.55
CA PRO A 14 6.03 -14.70 -16.45
C PRO A 14 6.50 -14.23 -15.06
N LEU A 15 7.79 -13.92 -14.89
CA LEU A 15 8.33 -13.39 -13.63
C LEU A 15 7.67 -12.06 -13.25
N LEU A 16 7.59 -11.13 -14.20
CA LEU A 16 7.00 -9.82 -14.02
C LEU A 16 5.57 -9.94 -13.53
N ARG A 17 4.74 -10.78 -14.15
CA ARG A 17 3.35 -10.98 -13.72
C ARG A 17 3.26 -11.57 -12.31
N LYS A 18 4.12 -12.55 -11.98
CA LYS A 18 4.13 -13.19 -10.66
C LYS A 18 4.57 -12.25 -9.53
N ILE A 19 5.28 -11.17 -9.84
CA ILE A 19 5.74 -10.18 -8.84
C ILE A 19 4.85 -8.92 -8.87
N ALA A 20 4.65 -8.34 -10.05
CA ALA A 20 3.96 -7.07 -10.22
C ALA A 20 2.47 -7.16 -9.90
N ILE A 21 1.80 -8.29 -10.16
CA ILE A 21 0.38 -8.45 -9.81
C ILE A 21 0.19 -8.40 -8.28
N PRO A 22 0.82 -9.28 -7.48
CA PRO A 22 0.64 -9.23 -6.03
C PRO A 22 1.15 -7.91 -5.43
N ALA A 23 2.27 -7.36 -5.92
CA ALA A 23 2.76 -6.06 -5.46
C ALA A 23 1.77 -4.92 -5.75
N SER A 24 1.25 -4.84 -6.99
CA SER A 24 0.27 -3.81 -7.38
C SER A 24 -1.02 -3.94 -6.60
N VAL A 25 -1.50 -5.17 -6.37
CA VAL A 25 -2.70 -5.42 -5.56
C VAL A 25 -2.45 -4.94 -4.12
N GLY A 26 -1.32 -5.29 -3.51
CA GLY A 26 -0.95 -4.81 -2.18
C GLY A 26 -0.94 -3.27 -2.09
N THR A 27 -0.26 -2.62 -3.03
CA THR A 27 -0.18 -1.14 -3.09
C THR A 27 -1.54 -0.50 -3.33
N LEU A 28 -2.39 -1.11 -4.16
CA LEU A 28 -3.75 -0.61 -4.41
C LEU A 28 -4.56 -0.63 -3.12
N PHE A 29 -4.60 -1.77 -2.40
CA PHE A 29 -5.31 -1.87 -1.14
C PHE A 29 -4.72 -0.96 -0.06
N GLN A 30 -3.39 -0.80 0.00
CA GLN A 30 -2.73 0.15 0.90
C GLN A 30 -3.17 1.59 0.63
N THR A 31 -3.35 1.96 -0.64
CA THR A 31 -3.81 3.30 -1.02
C THR A 31 -5.29 3.49 -0.67
N LEU A 32 -6.12 2.49 -0.96
CA LEU A 32 -7.54 2.49 -0.62
C LEU A 32 -7.77 2.56 0.90
N PHE A 33 -6.90 1.94 1.69
CA PHE A 33 -6.96 2.04 3.15
C PHE A 33 -6.90 3.50 3.61
N ASN A 34 -5.99 4.32 3.08
CA ASN A 34 -5.91 5.74 3.41
C ASN A 34 -7.19 6.51 3.05
N VAL A 35 -7.86 6.13 1.95
CA VAL A 35 -9.13 6.74 1.52
C VAL A 35 -10.25 6.37 2.49
N VAL A 36 -10.37 5.08 2.83
CA VAL A 36 -11.38 4.58 3.77
C VAL A 36 -11.17 5.21 5.15
N ASP A 37 -9.93 5.25 5.64
CA ASP A 37 -9.58 5.84 6.93
C ASP A 37 -9.98 7.33 7.00
N THR A 38 -9.60 8.11 5.98
CA THR A 38 -9.97 9.54 5.87
C THR A 38 -11.50 9.73 5.81
N TYR A 39 -12.20 8.89 5.04
CA TYR A 39 -13.66 8.95 4.92
C TYR A 39 -14.35 8.72 6.27
N PHE A 40 -13.99 7.66 6.99
CA PHE A 40 -14.59 7.35 8.29
C PHE A 40 -14.17 8.33 9.39
N ALA A 41 -12.91 8.79 9.41
CA ALA A 41 -12.48 9.82 10.34
C ALA A 41 -13.25 11.13 10.17
N GLY A 42 -13.52 11.55 8.92
CA GLY A 42 -14.38 12.70 8.62
C GLY A 42 -15.84 12.51 9.03
N ARG A 43 -16.32 11.27 9.14
CA ARG A 43 -17.66 10.95 9.66
C ARG A 43 -17.72 10.98 11.19
N ILE A 44 -16.59 10.83 11.88
CA ILE A 44 -16.51 10.91 13.35
C ILE A 44 -16.53 12.37 13.79
N SER A 45 -15.56 13.17 13.35
CA SER A 45 -15.54 14.62 13.61
C SER A 45 -14.56 15.38 12.70
N PRO A 46 -14.74 16.69 12.49
CA PRO A 46 -13.77 17.52 11.77
C PRO A 46 -12.37 17.51 12.41
N GLU A 47 -12.31 17.43 13.74
CA GLU A 47 -11.06 17.39 14.50
C GLU A 47 -10.29 16.10 14.25
N ALA A 48 -10.98 14.96 14.18
CA ALA A 48 -10.37 13.66 13.87
C ALA A 48 -9.73 13.67 12.47
N LEU A 49 -10.46 14.19 11.47
CA LEU A 49 -9.94 14.35 10.11
C LEU A 49 -8.74 15.32 10.07
N SER A 50 -8.81 16.45 10.79
CA SER A 50 -7.72 17.42 10.89
C SER A 50 -6.47 16.83 11.56
N ALA A 51 -6.66 16.00 12.59
CA ALA A 51 -5.56 15.33 13.30
C ALA A 51 -4.80 14.36 12.39
N LEU A 52 -5.51 13.60 11.54
CA LEU A 52 -4.88 12.73 10.54
C LEU A 52 -4.03 13.53 9.55
N ALA A 53 -4.58 14.60 8.98
CA ALA A 53 -3.87 15.45 8.02
C ALA A 53 -2.61 16.09 8.64
N LYS A 54 -2.69 16.55 9.89
CA LYS A 54 -1.55 17.13 10.63
C LYS A 54 -0.48 16.10 10.98
N SER A 55 -0.85 14.85 11.21
CA SER A 55 0.08 13.78 11.57
C SER A 55 0.84 13.21 10.36
N PHE A 56 0.33 13.42 9.15
CA PHE A 56 0.89 12.85 7.92
C PHE A 56 2.38 13.20 7.65
N PRO A 57 2.86 14.45 7.87
CA PRO A 57 4.28 14.76 7.74
C PRO A 57 5.16 14.03 8.76
N ILE A 58 4.67 13.83 9.98
CA ILE A 58 5.39 13.11 11.04
C ILE A 58 5.52 11.63 10.68
N TYR A 59 4.45 11.04 10.12
CA TYR A 59 4.47 9.68 9.61
C TYR A 59 5.60 9.49 8.59
N PHE A 60 5.74 10.37 7.60
CA PHE A 60 6.84 10.29 6.61
C PHE A 60 8.23 10.32 7.24
N ILE A 61 8.44 11.12 8.29
CA ILE A 61 9.74 11.19 8.99
C ILE A 61 10.08 9.85 9.67
N ILE A 62 9.08 9.09 10.10
CA ILE A 62 9.28 7.82 10.83
C ILE A 62 9.52 6.64 9.86
N ILE A 63 8.85 6.63 8.72
CA ILE A 63 8.87 5.49 7.79
C ILE A 63 9.90 5.58 6.66
N ALA A 64 10.39 6.78 6.35
CA ALA A 64 11.38 7.03 5.29
C ALA A 64 12.81 6.94 5.83
#